data_AF-A0A6L9YUP5-F1
#
_entry.id   AF-A0A6L9YUP5-F1
#
_cell.length_a   1.000
_cell.length_b   1.000
_cell.length_c   1.000
_cell.angle_alpha   90.00
_cell.angle_beta   90.00
_cell.angle_gamma   90.00
#
_symmetry.space_group_name_H-M   'P 1'
#
loop_
_entity.id
_entity.type
_entity.pdbx_description
1 polymer ?
#
loop_
_entity_poly.entity_id
_entity_poly.type
_entity_poly.pdbx_seq_one_letter_code
_entity_poly.pdbx_strand_id
1 'polypeptide(L)'
;MPNSSLSLFLGVAATALVLTPTTAVAQTFDFGRVENLPVLPIESDSVLSFFGDIANNEGNIGFSNADRTAPDAGHIGFRPGTDNVRYYAIGPGRSPDPATRGTRSATLEGVTGLPNFFNYLKENDIPLSSIGLDFGPKSDRDVTKTWNLGEDKLGQDWFGSPDSTIEESIFQANPDDVENFITFGTTKIIDFGYTPFYFVSANDNPGSPVGNFNNFWGNPIPAFKVPGLDPLASGLADAFLQDVAAGGGLIQQVSIAQPELSDLSFSVSQGFEIITFSYPIEIRIVGSTSVPEGSSVLGLFMLGALGTVARITSKKLKQ
;
A
#
# COMPACT_ATOMS: atom_id res chain seq x y z
N MET A 1 -18.41 23.60 65.57
CA MET A 1 -18.28 22.29 64.92
C MET A 1 -18.74 22.44 63.48
N PRO A 2 -17.87 22.19 62.49
CA PRO A 2 -18.14 22.48 61.08
C PRO A 2 -18.87 21.31 60.41
N ASN A 3 -19.94 21.59 59.67
CA ASN A 3 -20.54 20.64 58.74
C ASN A 3 -19.84 20.81 57.38
N SER A 4 -18.90 19.92 57.07
CA SER A 4 -18.27 19.86 55.75
C SER A 4 -19.18 19.11 54.78
N SER A 5 -19.69 19.81 53.76
CA SER A 5 -20.28 19.22 52.57
C SER A 5 -19.18 18.57 51.72
N LEU A 6 -19.04 17.25 51.83
CA LEU A 6 -18.14 16.47 50.99
C LEU A 6 -18.75 16.38 49.58
N SER A 7 -18.28 17.23 48.67
CA SER A 7 -18.64 17.17 47.25
C SER A 7 -17.79 16.08 46.60
N LEU A 8 -18.38 14.90 46.38
CA LEU A 8 -17.72 13.79 45.69
C LEU A 8 -17.73 14.07 44.18
N PHE A 9 -16.72 14.79 43.68
CA PHE A 9 -16.45 14.85 42.24
C PHE A 9 -15.89 13.50 41.80
N LEU A 10 -16.74 12.66 41.20
CA LEU A 10 -16.28 11.53 40.38
C LEU A 10 -15.64 12.10 39.11
N GLY A 11 -14.32 12.28 39.14
CA GLY A 11 -13.53 12.45 37.94
C GLY A 11 -13.49 11.12 37.19
N VAL A 12 -14.27 11.02 36.11
CA VAL A 12 -14.08 9.96 35.10
C VAL A 12 -12.78 10.29 34.37
N ALA A 13 -11.67 9.69 34.81
CA ALA A 13 -10.45 9.69 34.05
C ALA A 13 -10.66 8.78 32.84
N ALA A 14 -11.13 9.34 31.73
CA ALA A 14 -11.03 8.69 30.43
C ALA A 14 -9.54 8.54 30.13
N THR A 15 -8.99 7.36 30.44
CA THR A 15 -7.67 6.98 29.97
C THR A 15 -7.83 6.71 28.48
N ALA A 16 -7.72 7.76 27.67
CA ALA A 16 -7.42 7.58 26.26
C ALA A 16 -6.07 6.86 26.25
N LEU A 17 -6.06 5.55 26.00
CA LEU A 17 -4.89 4.89 25.47
C LEU A 17 -4.66 5.52 24.10
N VAL A 18 -3.95 6.65 24.08
CA VAL A 18 -3.18 7.04 22.92
C VAL A 18 -2.07 6.00 22.89
N LEU A 19 -2.32 4.91 22.16
CA LEU A 19 -1.24 4.12 21.61
C LEU A 19 -0.46 5.11 20.76
N THR A 20 0.58 5.70 21.35
CA THR A 20 1.60 6.37 20.57
C THR A 20 2.10 5.31 19.60
N PRO A 21 1.95 5.50 18.27
CA PRO A 21 2.69 4.68 17.34
C PRO A 21 4.14 4.79 17.79
N THR A 22 4.80 3.67 18.06
CA THR A 22 6.25 3.68 18.12
C THR A 22 6.68 4.17 16.76
N THR A 23 6.98 5.47 16.65
CA THR A 23 7.55 6.06 15.45
C THR A 23 8.97 5.51 15.35
N ALA A 24 9.09 4.30 14.82
CA ALA A 24 10.09 4.08 13.81
C ALA A 24 9.87 5.22 12.82
N VAL A 25 10.85 6.13 12.71
CA VAL A 25 10.86 7.07 11.61
C VAL A 25 10.79 6.19 10.38
N ALA A 26 9.62 6.11 9.72
CA ALA A 26 9.52 5.43 8.45
C ALA A 26 10.56 6.14 7.57
N GLN A 27 11.68 5.47 7.30
CA GLN A 27 12.65 6.00 6.38
C GLN A 27 11.90 6.13 5.06
N THR A 28 11.66 7.37 4.64
CA THR A 28 10.90 7.64 3.42
C THR A 28 11.79 7.31 2.25
N PHE A 29 11.38 6.32 1.45
CA PHE A 29 12.03 6.04 0.18
C PHE A 29 11.98 7.27 -0.75
N ASP A 30 13.10 7.64 -1.34
CA ASP A 30 13.17 8.77 -2.29
C ASP A 30 12.70 8.32 -3.68
N PHE A 31 11.43 8.58 -3.98
CA PHE A 31 10.83 8.30 -5.29
C PHE A 31 11.42 9.12 -6.43
N GLY A 32 12.23 10.16 -6.16
CA GLY A 32 12.97 10.89 -7.19
C GLY A 32 14.06 10.04 -7.89
N ARG A 33 14.38 8.87 -7.34
CA ARG A 33 15.33 7.90 -7.93
C ARG A 33 14.69 6.99 -8.97
N VAL A 34 13.36 6.93 -9.02
CA VAL A 34 12.59 6.07 -9.93
C VAL A 34 12.55 6.70 -11.31
N GLU A 35 13.05 5.99 -12.33
CA GLU A 35 13.24 6.55 -13.67
C GLU A 35 12.34 5.90 -14.72
N ASN A 36 12.01 4.61 -14.56
CA ASN A 36 11.41 3.81 -15.62
C ASN A 36 9.91 3.52 -15.38
N LEU A 37 9.46 3.59 -14.13
CA LEU A 37 8.06 3.34 -13.79
C LEU A 37 7.17 4.55 -14.12
N PRO A 38 6.02 4.34 -14.78
CA PRO A 38 5.26 5.43 -15.42
C PRO A 38 4.45 6.29 -14.44
N VAL A 39 4.24 5.81 -13.23
CA VAL A 39 3.44 6.45 -12.19
C VAL A 39 4.19 6.33 -10.87
N LEU A 40 4.15 7.37 -10.05
CA LEU A 40 4.68 7.37 -8.70
C LEU A 40 3.53 7.38 -7.68
N PRO A 41 3.78 7.01 -6.41
CA PRO A 41 2.80 7.21 -5.35
C PRO A 41 2.36 8.66 -5.24
N ILE A 42 1.07 8.84 -5.06
CA ILE A 42 0.42 10.14 -4.92
C ILE A 42 0.07 10.30 -3.45
N GLU A 43 0.46 11.44 -2.87
CA GLU A 43 0.12 11.77 -1.49
C GLU A 43 -1.39 12.01 -1.35
N SER A 44 -1.94 11.62 -0.20
CA SER A 44 -3.36 11.77 0.09
C SER A 44 -3.59 11.96 1.59
N ASP A 45 -4.52 12.86 1.92
CA ASP A 45 -5.04 13.04 3.28
C ASP A 45 -6.16 12.02 3.61
N SER A 46 -6.60 11.23 2.62
CA SER A 46 -7.68 10.27 2.71
C SER A 46 -7.14 8.86 2.48
N VAL A 47 -6.87 8.15 3.58
CA VAL A 47 -6.14 6.88 3.59
C VAL A 47 -6.85 5.83 4.45
N LEU A 48 -6.97 4.63 3.90
CA LEU A 48 -7.15 3.40 4.68
C LEU A 48 -5.79 2.72 4.86
N SER A 49 -5.37 2.49 6.11
CA SER A 49 -4.10 1.86 6.43
C SER A 49 -4.34 0.41 6.86
N PHE A 50 -3.72 -0.52 6.16
CA PHE A 50 -3.79 -1.95 6.44
C PHE A 50 -2.40 -2.49 6.79
N PHE A 51 -2.37 -3.57 7.56
CA PHE A 51 -1.16 -4.33 7.85
C PHE A 51 -1.42 -5.83 7.74
N GLY A 52 -0.54 -6.52 7.02
CA GLY A 52 -0.51 -7.97 6.96
C GLY A 52 0.59 -8.52 7.86
N ASP A 53 0.22 -9.16 8.96
CA ASP A 53 1.13 -9.84 9.88
C ASP A 53 1.29 -11.31 9.48
N ILE A 54 2.53 -11.72 9.18
CA ILE A 54 2.85 -13.10 8.79
C ILE A 54 2.51 -14.11 9.90
N ALA A 55 2.49 -13.69 11.17
CA ALA A 55 2.09 -14.55 12.29
C ALA A 55 0.60 -14.95 12.21
N ASN A 56 -0.22 -14.17 11.50
CA ASN A 56 -1.63 -14.43 11.28
C ASN A 56 -1.92 -15.05 9.90
N ASN A 57 -0.90 -15.53 9.18
CA ASN A 57 -0.98 -15.93 7.77
C ASN A 57 -1.52 -14.81 6.87
N GLU A 58 -1.22 -13.56 7.21
CA GLU A 58 -1.40 -12.41 6.34
C GLU A 58 -0.04 -12.02 5.72
N GLY A 59 -0.02 -10.97 4.92
CA GLY A 59 1.18 -10.49 4.22
C GLY A 59 1.02 -10.47 2.70
N ASN A 60 2.16 -10.34 2.03
CA ASN A 60 2.30 -10.51 0.58
C ASN A 60 3.19 -11.74 0.34
N ILE A 61 2.93 -12.50 -0.72
CA ILE A 61 3.70 -13.69 -1.07
C ILE A 61 4.35 -13.49 -2.44
N GLY A 62 5.67 -13.58 -2.46
CA GLY A 62 6.47 -13.72 -3.67
C GLY A 62 6.86 -15.17 -3.87
N PHE A 63 6.62 -15.75 -5.04
CA PHE A 63 7.04 -17.12 -5.32
C PHE A 63 7.59 -17.32 -6.73
N SER A 64 8.37 -18.38 -6.93
CA SER A 64 9.00 -18.72 -8.20
C SER A 64 9.22 -20.21 -8.29
N ASN A 65 9.37 -20.73 -9.51
CA ASN A 65 9.63 -22.13 -9.72
C ASN A 65 10.94 -22.55 -9.03
N ALA A 66 10.92 -23.67 -8.31
CA ALA A 66 12.11 -24.19 -7.65
C ALA A 66 13.12 -24.78 -8.65
N ASP A 67 12.67 -25.16 -9.85
CA ASP A 67 13.56 -25.50 -10.95
C ASP A 67 14.15 -24.23 -11.58
N ARG A 68 15.45 -24.02 -11.37
CA ARG A 68 16.21 -22.87 -11.89
C ARG A 68 16.30 -22.79 -13.41
N THR A 69 15.87 -23.83 -14.12
CA THR A 69 15.82 -23.86 -15.59
C THR A 69 14.45 -23.50 -16.15
N ALA A 70 13.43 -23.41 -15.29
CA ALA A 70 12.10 -23.01 -15.70
C ALA A 70 12.05 -21.52 -16.07
N PRO A 71 11.18 -21.13 -17.03
CA PRO A 71 11.04 -19.72 -17.43
C PRO A 71 10.56 -18.82 -16.30
N ASP A 72 9.95 -19.38 -15.25
CA ASP A 72 9.38 -18.67 -14.11
C ASP A 72 10.17 -18.89 -12.80
N ALA A 73 11.48 -19.18 -12.91
CA ALA A 73 12.39 -19.35 -11.78
C ALA A 73 12.74 -18.03 -11.04
N GLY A 74 12.28 -16.89 -11.55
CA GLY A 74 12.67 -15.55 -11.10
C GLY A 74 14.02 -15.11 -11.66
N HIS A 75 14.41 -13.85 -11.42
CA HIS A 75 15.71 -13.35 -11.86
C HIS A 75 16.66 -13.05 -10.71
N ILE A 76 17.94 -13.23 -11.01
CA ILE A 76 19.04 -12.67 -10.24
C ILE A 76 19.28 -11.26 -10.79
N GLY A 77 19.06 -10.25 -9.95
CA GLY A 77 19.33 -8.85 -10.30
C GLY A 77 20.82 -8.61 -10.62
N PHE A 78 21.15 -7.40 -11.07
CA PHE A 78 22.54 -7.06 -11.41
C PHE A 78 23.45 -6.90 -10.19
N ARG A 79 22.87 -6.91 -8.99
CA ARG A 79 23.58 -6.56 -7.77
C ARG A 79 24.09 -7.80 -7.03
N PRO A 80 25.34 -7.75 -6.52
CA PRO A 80 25.81 -8.76 -5.60
C PRO A 80 24.95 -8.76 -4.32
N GLY A 81 24.40 -9.92 -3.96
CA GLY A 81 23.64 -10.09 -2.72
C GLY A 81 22.19 -9.60 -2.75
N THR A 82 21.66 -9.18 -3.91
CA THR A 82 20.20 -9.10 -4.07
C THR A 82 19.64 -10.49 -4.26
N ASP A 83 18.75 -10.88 -3.35
CA ASP A 83 17.95 -12.10 -3.47
C ASP A 83 17.19 -12.11 -4.80
N ASN A 84 16.86 -13.32 -5.28
CA ASN A 84 16.09 -13.48 -6.50
C ASN A 84 14.77 -12.70 -6.37
N VAL A 85 14.51 -11.76 -7.28
CA VAL A 85 13.18 -11.17 -7.39
C VAL A 85 12.24 -12.30 -7.77
N ARG A 86 11.21 -12.49 -6.95
CA ARG A 86 10.26 -13.57 -7.18
C ARG A 86 9.42 -13.26 -8.41
N TYR A 87 9.24 -14.27 -9.25
CA TYR A 87 8.52 -14.16 -10.52
C TYR A 87 7.03 -13.84 -10.35
N TYR A 88 6.37 -14.38 -9.34
CA TYR A 88 4.95 -14.19 -9.07
C TYR A 88 4.72 -13.44 -7.75
N ALA A 89 3.65 -12.65 -7.68
CA ALA A 89 3.16 -11.98 -6.48
C ALA A 89 1.68 -12.31 -6.23
N ILE A 90 1.30 -12.57 -4.98
CA ILE A 90 -0.05 -12.99 -4.60
C ILE A 90 -0.35 -12.73 -3.13
N GLY A 91 -1.63 -12.60 -2.80
CA GLY A 91 -2.10 -12.65 -1.42
C GLY A 91 -2.13 -14.06 -0.82
N PRO A 92 -1.99 -14.21 0.51
CA PRO A 92 -2.11 -15.46 1.25
C PRO A 92 -3.40 -16.22 1.00
N GLY A 93 -4.51 -15.54 0.66
CA GLY A 93 -5.79 -16.15 0.33
C GLY A 93 -5.74 -17.14 -0.83
N ARG A 94 -4.67 -17.11 -1.62
CA ARG A 94 -4.45 -17.96 -2.80
C ARG A 94 -3.06 -18.62 -2.81
N SER A 95 -2.37 -18.68 -1.66
CA SER A 95 -1.01 -19.21 -1.56
C SER A 95 -0.86 -20.62 -2.18
N PRO A 96 0.22 -20.87 -2.94
CA PRO A 96 0.58 -22.22 -3.39
C PRO A 96 1.02 -23.12 -2.23
N ASP A 97 1.40 -22.55 -1.09
CA ASP A 97 1.70 -23.29 0.14
C ASP A 97 0.47 -23.33 1.07
N PRO A 98 -0.10 -24.53 1.35
CA PRO A 98 -1.19 -24.65 2.30
C PRO A 98 -0.87 -24.13 3.71
N ALA A 99 0.40 -24.11 4.12
CA ALA A 99 0.80 -23.67 5.45
C ALA A 99 0.68 -22.15 5.65
N THR A 100 0.84 -21.38 4.56
CA THR A 100 0.75 -19.91 4.56
C THR A 100 -0.57 -19.41 3.98
N ARG A 101 -1.56 -20.30 3.79
CA ARG A 101 -2.85 -19.95 3.20
C ARG A 101 -3.71 -19.19 4.22
N GLY A 102 -3.75 -17.87 4.07
CA GLY A 102 -4.61 -16.96 4.83
C GLY A 102 -6.01 -16.82 4.25
N THR A 103 -6.77 -15.85 4.78
CA THR A 103 -8.08 -15.43 4.22
C THR A 103 -8.03 -14.04 3.58
N ARG A 104 -6.92 -13.33 3.75
CA ARG A 104 -6.66 -11.97 3.30
C ARG A 104 -5.16 -11.70 3.31
N SER A 105 -4.73 -10.67 2.59
CA SER A 105 -3.36 -10.15 2.59
C SER A 105 -3.09 -9.18 3.73
N ALA A 106 -4.08 -8.39 4.13
CA ALA A 106 -3.89 -7.44 5.23
C ALA A 106 -5.21 -7.12 5.91
N THR A 107 -5.13 -6.71 7.18
CA THR A 107 -6.25 -6.27 7.99
C THR A 107 -6.21 -4.76 8.20
N LEU A 108 -7.37 -4.11 8.17
CA LEU A 108 -7.48 -2.65 8.37
C LEU A 108 -7.12 -2.27 9.80
N GLU A 109 -6.20 -1.32 9.94
CA GLU A 109 -5.73 -0.79 11.23
C GLU A 109 -6.10 0.68 11.43
N GLY A 110 -6.25 1.44 10.34
CA GLY A 110 -6.44 2.89 10.41
C GLY A 110 -7.34 3.43 9.31
N VAL A 111 -8.09 4.48 9.66
CA VAL A 111 -8.94 5.24 8.73
C VAL A 111 -8.68 6.73 8.97
N THR A 112 -8.19 7.43 7.95
CA THR A 112 -7.86 8.86 8.01
C THR A 112 -8.53 9.56 6.85
N GLY A 113 -9.26 10.66 7.09
CA GLY A 113 -9.84 11.46 6.00
C GLY A 113 -10.94 10.79 5.17
N LEU A 114 -11.58 9.72 5.69
CA LEU A 114 -12.76 9.06 5.11
C LEU A 114 -13.94 9.12 6.10
N PRO A 115 -14.60 10.29 6.24
CA PRO A 115 -15.62 10.50 7.28
C PRO A 115 -16.87 9.65 7.06
N ASN A 116 -17.30 9.40 5.82
CA ASN A 116 -18.51 8.60 5.59
C ASN A 116 -18.26 7.15 5.98
N PHE A 117 -17.16 6.55 5.51
CA PHE A 117 -16.77 5.19 5.85
C PHE A 117 -16.55 5.01 7.36
N PHE A 118 -15.79 5.91 7.98
CA PHE A 118 -15.49 5.82 9.41
C PHE A 118 -16.73 5.98 10.30
N ASN A 119 -17.64 6.90 9.96
CA ASN A 119 -18.88 7.04 10.70
C ASN A 119 -19.77 5.81 10.52
N TYR A 120 -19.86 5.25 9.31
CA TYR A 120 -20.63 4.04 9.07
C TYR A 120 -20.12 2.86 9.92
N LEU A 121 -18.80 2.66 9.99
CA LEU A 121 -18.20 1.65 10.86
C LEU A 121 -18.59 1.85 12.33
N LYS A 122 -18.49 3.08 12.83
CA LYS A 122 -18.82 3.42 14.22
C LYS A 122 -20.30 3.25 14.56
N GLU A 123 -21.19 3.74 13.71
CA GLU A 123 -22.63 3.71 13.95
C GLU A 123 -23.19 2.29 13.94
N ASN A 124 -22.50 1.36 13.28
CA ASN A 124 -22.90 -0.05 13.17
C ASN A 124 -22.01 -0.99 14.00
N ASP A 125 -21.17 -0.46 14.89
CA ASP A 125 -20.25 -1.24 15.75
C ASP A 125 -19.37 -2.25 14.97
N ILE A 126 -18.94 -1.87 13.76
CA ILE A 126 -18.09 -2.72 12.89
C ILE A 126 -16.62 -2.49 13.26
N PRO A 127 -15.91 -3.51 13.79
CA PRO A 127 -14.50 -3.37 14.14
C PRO A 127 -13.63 -3.29 12.88
N LEU A 128 -12.55 -2.50 12.91
CA LEU A 128 -11.61 -2.39 11.78
C LEU A 128 -11.07 -3.75 11.35
N SER A 129 -10.80 -4.64 12.31
CA SER A 129 -10.31 -6.00 12.06
C SER A 129 -11.25 -6.87 11.21
N SER A 130 -12.52 -6.50 11.09
CA SER A 130 -13.44 -7.17 10.18
C SER A 130 -13.19 -6.84 8.71
N ILE A 131 -12.45 -5.77 8.42
CA ILE A 131 -12.17 -5.30 7.07
C ILE A 131 -10.81 -5.84 6.61
N GLY A 132 -10.81 -6.56 5.50
CA GLY A 132 -9.61 -7.16 4.92
C GLY A 132 -9.31 -6.60 3.53
N LEU A 133 -8.05 -6.66 3.13
CA LEU A 133 -7.57 -6.46 1.76
C LEU A 133 -7.00 -7.78 1.24
N ASP A 134 -7.32 -8.17 0.01
CA ASP A 134 -6.68 -9.31 -0.63
C ASP A 134 -6.58 -9.14 -2.14
N PHE A 135 -5.66 -9.87 -2.76
CA PHE A 135 -5.49 -9.90 -4.20
C PHE A 135 -4.92 -11.24 -4.66
N GLY A 136 -5.19 -11.59 -5.91
CA GLY A 136 -4.64 -12.79 -6.53
C GLY A 136 -5.46 -13.26 -7.72
N PRO A 137 -5.23 -14.49 -8.19
CA PRO A 137 -6.05 -15.09 -9.22
C PRO A 137 -7.46 -15.36 -8.68
N LYS A 138 -8.45 -15.23 -9.57
CA LYS A 138 -9.83 -15.62 -9.30
C LYS A 138 -9.87 -17.09 -8.87
N SER A 139 -10.88 -17.46 -8.06
CA SER A 139 -10.92 -18.74 -7.36
C SER A 139 -10.90 -20.00 -8.27
N ASP A 140 -11.29 -19.87 -9.53
CA ASP A 140 -11.28 -20.93 -10.54
C ASP A 140 -10.04 -20.91 -11.45
N ARG A 141 -9.04 -20.08 -11.12
CA ARG A 141 -7.79 -19.92 -11.88
C ARG A 141 -6.62 -20.55 -11.13
N ASP A 142 -5.62 -20.98 -11.90
CA ASP A 142 -4.37 -21.49 -11.37
C ASP A 142 -3.58 -20.39 -10.66
N VAL A 143 -2.80 -20.76 -9.64
CA VAL A 143 -2.01 -19.82 -8.84
C VAL A 143 -1.02 -18.99 -9.68
N THR A 144 -0.52 -19.56 -10.78
CA THR A 144 0.40 -18.90 -11.72
C THR A 144 -0.29 -17.87 -12.63
N LYS A 145 -1.63 -17.77 -12.60
CA LYS A 145 -2.39 -16.72 -13.29
C LYS A 145 -2.51 -15.43 -12.48
N THR A 146 -1.60 -15.24 -11.53
CA THR A 146 -1.45 -14.02 -10.74
C THR A 146 -0.49 -13.02 -11.39
N TRP A 147 -0.29 -11.88 -10.75
CA TRP A 147 0.72 -10.88 -11.08
C TRP A 147 2.10 -11.50 -11.21
N ASN A 148 2.75 -11.33 -12.36
CA ASN A 148 4.04 -11.93 -12.68
C ASN A 148 4.92 -11.03 -13.54
N LEU A 149 6.20 -11.38 -13.66
CA LEU A 149 7.21 -10.62 -14.42
C LEU A 149 7.13 -10.78 -15.95
N GLY A 150 6.06 -11.33 -16.53
CA GLY A 150 5.89 -11.35 -17.98
C GLY A 150 6.89 -12.25 -18.70
N GLU A 151 7.79 -11.68 -19.51
CA GLU A 151 8.90 -12.41 -20.14
C GLU A 151 10.20 -12.32 -19.32
N ASP A 152 10.16 -11.62 -18.18
CA ASP A 152 11.30 -11.30 -17.33
C ASP A 152 12.44 -10.61 -18.08
N LYS A 153 12.07 -9.65 -18.95
CA LYS A 153 12.98 -9.04 -19.90
C LYS A 153 13.45 -7.64 -19.46
N LEU A 154 14.77 -7.45 -19.47
CA LEU A 154 15.40 -6.17 -19.14
C LEU A 154 14.96 -5.06 -20.09
N GLY A 155 14.54 -3.93 -19.53
CA GLY A 155 14.02 -2.77 -20.26
C GLY A 155 12.54 -2.90 -20.63
N GLN A 156 11.86 -3.94 -20.17
CA GLN A 156 10.44 -4.18 -20.43
C GLN A 156 9.69 -4.53 -19.14
N ASP A 157 10.00 -5.68 -18.54
CA ASP A 157 9.32 -6.16 -17.33
C ASP A 157 10.12 -5.79 -16.07
N TRP A 158 11.42 -5.59 -16.22
CA TRP A 158 12.30 -5.10 -15.16
C TRP A 158 13.37 -4.16 -15.72
N PHE A 159 13.88 -3.29 -14.85
CA PHE A 159 14.85 -2.27 -15.16
C PHE A 159 15.91 -2.23 -14.07
N GLY A 160 17.17 -2.24 -14.49
CA GLY A 160 18.31 -2.20 -13.60
C GLY A 160 19.61 -2.07 -14.38
N SER A 161 20.65 -1.69 -13.66
CA SER A 161 22.02 -1.69 -14.17
C SER A 161 22.99 -1.89 -13.01
N PRO A 162 24.23 -2.35 -13.27
CA PRO A 162 25.25 -2.49 -12.23
C PRO A 162 25.59 -1.19 -11.50
N ASP A 163 25.33 -0.03 -12.11
CA ASP A 163 25.61 1.29 -11.57
C ASP A 163 24.40 1.92 -10.85
N SER A 164 23.22 1.31 -10.96
CA SER A 164 22.01 1.81 -10.32
C SER A 164 21.98 1.49 -8.84
N THR A 165 21.39 2.40 -8.05
CA THR A 165 21.08 2.17 -6.63
C THR A 165 19.66 1.65 -6.40
N ILE A 166 18.82 1.56 -7.43
CA ILE A 166 17.50 0.88 -7.41
C ILE A 166 17.24 -0.09 -8.58
N GLU A 167 16.53 -1.18 -8.35
CA GLU A 167 15.96 -2.04 -9.39
C GLU A 167 14.45 -1.84 -9.40
N GLU A 168 13.89 -1.73 -10.59
CA GLU A 168 12.46 -1.48 -10.82
C GLU A 168 11.87 -2.71 -11.53
N SER A 169 10.69 -3.16 -11.13
CA SER A 169 10.00 -4.30 -11.75
C SER A 169 8.52 -4.01 -11.92
N ILE A 170 7.93 -4.58 -12.98
CA ILE A 170 6.52 -4.45 -13.30
C ILE A 170 5.90 -5.83 -13.29
N PHE A 171 5.07 -6.09 -12.28
CA PHE A 171 4.25 -7.28 -12.23
C PHE A 171 2.93 -7.02 -12.94
N GLN A 172 2.61 -7.86 -13.91
CA GLN A 172 1.40 -7.77 -14.72
C GLN A 172 0.64 -9.09 -14.70
N ALA A 173 -0.65 -9.02 -15.01
CA ALA A 173 -1.48 -10.20 -15.20
C ALA A 173 -2.50 -9.94 -16.30
N ASN A 174 -3.12 -11.02 -16.78
CA ASN A 174 -4.34 -10.89 -17.55
C ASN A 174 -5.46 -10.36 -16.61
N PRO A 175 -6.07 -9.19 -16.89
CA PRO A 175 -7.12 -8.62 -16.05
C PRO A 175 -8.31 -9.57 -15.81
N ASP A 176 -8.58 -10.47 -16.75
CA ASP A 176 -9.68 -11.43 -16.64
C ASP A 176 -9.40 -12.58 -15.66
N ASP A 177 -8.14 -12.79 -15.28
CA ASP A 177 -7.73 -13.90 -14.43
C ASP A 177 -7.53 -13.50 -12.97
N VAL A 178 -7.44 -12.21 -12.67
CA VAL A 178 -7.10 -11.70 -11.33
C VAL A 178 -8.19 -10.81 -10.71
N GLU A 179 -8.07 -10.62 -9.41
CA GLU A 179 -8.93 -9.77 -8.60
C GLU A 179 -8.13 -9.11 -7.47
N ASN A 180 -8.55 -7.90 -7.07
CA ASN A 180 -7.97 -7.11 -5.99
C ASN A 180 -9.09 -6.34 -5.30
N PHE A 181 -9.26 -6.52 -3.99
CA PHE A 181 -10.53 -6.20 -3.35
C PHE A 181 -10.46 -5.99 -1.84
N ILE A 182 -11.46 -5.26 -1.30
CA ILE A 182 -11.72 -5.18 0.15
C ILE A 182 -12.83 -6.17 0.51
N THR A 183 -12.69 -6.83 1.67
CA THR A 183 -13.72 -7.65 2.29
C THR A 183 -14.29 -7.03 3.56
N PHE A 184 -15.54 -7.37 3.87
CA PHE A 184 -16.12 -7.28 5.21
C PHE A 184 -16.38 -8.71 5.71
N GLY A 185 -15.67 -9.12 6.75
CA GLY A 185 -15.52 -10.52 7.11
C GLY A 185 -14.84 -11.28 5.97
N THR A 186 -15.56 -12.24 5.39
CA THR A 186 -15.12 -13.01 4.20
C THR A 186 -15.84 -12.58 2.92
N THR A 187 -16.77 -11.61 3.01
CA THR A 187 -17.56 -11.15 1.87
C THR A 187 -16.80 -10.03 1.16
N LYS A 188 -16.52 -10.19 -0.12
CA LYS A 188 -16.00 -9.10 -0.96
C LYS A 188 -17.03 -7.97 -1.05
N ILE A 189 -16.64 -6.74 -0.72
CA ILE A 189 -17.53 -5.57 -0.74
C ILE A 189 -17.15 -4.52 -1.78
N ILE A 190 -15.85 -4.37 -2.05
CA ILE A 190 -15.30 -3.46 -3.06
C ILE A 190 -14.35 -4.23 -3.97
N ASP A 191 -14.47 -4.03 -5.28
CA ASP A 191 -13.56 -4.54 -6.29
C ASP A 191 -12.81 -3.36 -6.93
N PHE A 192 -11.48 -3.45 -7.03
CA PHE A 192 -10.64 -2.43 -7.64
C PHE A 192 -10.38 -2.70 -9.13
N GLY A 193 -10.82 -3.84 -9.67
CA GLY A 193 -10.47 -4.27 -11.01
C GLY A 193 -8.99 -4.62 -11.12
N TYR A 194 -8.32 -4.04 -12.11
CA TYR A 194 -6.94 -4.38 -12.44
C TYR A 194 -6.03 -3.15 -12.50
N THR A 195 -4.85 -3.30 -11.90
CA THR A 195 -3.67 -2.47 -12.15
C THR A 195 -2.44 -3.38 -12.19
N PRO A 196 -1.42 -3.09 -13.01
CA PRO A 196 -0.09 -3.63 -12.75
C PRO A 196 0.41 -3.19 -11.37
N PHE A 197 1.30 -3.98 -10.78
CA PHE A 197 2.04 -3.59 -9.59
C PHE A 197 3.47 -3.26 -9.97
N TYR A 198 3.89 -2.06 -9.59
CA TYR A 198 5.25 -1.60 -9.71
C TYR A 198 5.98 -1.90 -8.42
N PHE A 199 7.17 -2.46 -8.54
CA PHE A 199 8.02 -2.81 -7.43
C PHE A 199 9.36 -2.11 -7.56
N VAL A 200 9.87 -1.58 -6.45
CA VAL A 200 11.24 -1.07 -6.38
C VAL A 200 11.99 -1.69 -5.22
N SER A 201 13.16 -2.24 -5.54
CA SER A 201 14.17 -2.69 -4.58
C SER A 201 15.34 -1.72 -4.55
N ALA A 202 15.66 -1.16 -3.39
CA ALA A 202 16.70 -0.15 -3.23
C ALA A 202 17.76 -0.59 -2.22
N ASN A 203 19.05 -0.57 -2.58
CA ASN A 203 20.12 -0.99 -1.67
C ASN A 203 20.61 0.16 -0.78
N ASP A 204 19.72 0.63 0.08
CA ASP A 204 19.99 1.75 0.98
C ASP A 204 20.61 1.28 2.31
N ASN A 205 20.69 -0.04 2.53
CA ASN A 205 21.33 -0.66 3.70
C ASN A 205 22.16 -1.91 3.34
N PRO A 206 23.33 -1.74 2.68
CA PRO A 206 24.14 -2.85 2.14
C PRO A 206 24.77 -3.80 3.18
N GLY A 207 24.56 -3.55 4.47
CA GLY A 207 25.00 -4.42 5.56
C GLY A 207 23.91 -5.36 6.09
N SER A 208 22.67 -5.23 5.62
CA SER A 208 21.56 -6.09 6.04
C SER A 208 21.31 -7.19 5.00
N PRO A 209 21.12 -8.45 5.43
CA PRO A 209 20.70 -9.54 4.54
C PRO A 209 19.30 -9.32 3.95
N VAL A 210 18.59 -8.28 4.38
CA VAL A 210 17.23 -7.89 3.97
C VAL A 210 17.18 -6.43 3.52
N GLY A 211 18.33 -5.83 3.24
CA GLY A 211 18.59 -4.39 3.28
C GLY A 211 17.86 -3.50 2.29
N ASN A 212 16.89 -4.03 1.54
CA ASN A 212 16.22 -3.26 0.51
C ASN A 212 14.81 -2.86 0.92
N PHE A 213 14.46 -1.60 0.66
CA PHE A 213 13.06 -1.21 0.66
C PHE A 213 12.30 -2.09 -0.34
N ASN A 214 11.16 -2.62 0.11
CA ASN A 214 10.21 -3.30 -0.74
C ASN A 214 9.03 -2.33 -0.92
N ASN A 215 9.13 -1.52 -1.97
CA ASN A 215 8.09 -0.55 -2.30
C ASN A 215 7.21 -1.15 -3.39
N PHE A 216 5.90 -1.22 -3.14
CA PHE A 216 4.91 -1.67 -4.12
C PHE A 216 3.84 -0.59 -4.33
N TRP A 217 3.47 -0.31 -5.57
CA TRP A 217 2.31 0.54 -5.84
C TRP A 217 1.66 0.23 -7.19
N GLY A 218 0.44 0.73 -7.39
CA GLY A 218 -0.30 0.61 -8.64
C GLY A 218 -0.56 1.96 -9.32
N ASN A 219 -1.19 1.90 -10.49
CA ASN A 219 -1.84 3.07 -11.07
C ASN A 219 -3.06 3.48 -10.22
N PRO A 220 -3.43 4.77 -10.24
CA PRO A 220 -4.76 5.19 -9.83
C PRO A 220 -5.84 4.45 -10.61
N ILE A 221 -6.78 3.81 -9.90
CA ILE A 221 -7.85 2.99 -10.47
C ILE A 221 -9.19 3.30 -9.81
N PRO A 222 -10.32 3.11 -10.52
CA PRO A 222 -11.64 3.22 -9.91
C PRO A 222 -11.89 2.11 -8.89
N ALA A 223 -12.86 2.33 -8.00
CA ALA A 223 -13.36 1.32 -7.08
C ALA A 223 -14.85 1.05 -7.36
N PHE A 224 -15.28 -0.21 -7.25
CA PHE A 224 -16.62 -0.64 -7.59
C PHE A 224 -17.25 -1.42 -6.44
N LYS A 225 -18.53 -1.12 -6.15
CA LYS A 225 -19.31 -1.91 -5.19
C LYS A 225 -19.65 -3.27 -5.81
N VAL A 226 -19.46 -4.33 -5.03
CA VAL A 226 -19.91 -5.68 -5.40
C VAL A 226 -21.45 -5.73 -5.38
N PRO A 227 -22.12 -6.29 -6.41
CA PRO A 227 -23.57 -6.39 -6.43
C PRO A 227 -24.10 -7.47 -5.47
N GLY A 228 -25.35 -7.32 -5.02
CA GLY A 228 -26.04 -8.36 -4.24
C GLY A 228 -25.61 -8.47 -2.78
N LEU A 229 -24.92 -7.46 -2.24
CA LEU A 229 -24.56 -7.38 -0.83
C LEU A 229 -25.80 -7.26 0.07
N ASP A 230 -25.72 -7.81 1.28
CA ASP A 230 -26.70 -7.53 2.32
C ASP A 230 -26.71 -6.04 2.69
N PRO A 231 -27.76 -5.53 3.35
CA PRO A 231 -27.88 -4.09 3.61
C PRO A 231 -26.72 -3.48 4.41
N LEU A 232 -26.11 -4.24 5.33
CA LEU A 232 -25.00 -3.76 6.16
C LEU A 232 -23.72 -3.65 5.32
N ALA A 233 -23.39 -4.72 4.58
CA ALA A 233 -22.24 -4.72 3.69
C ALA A 233 -22.39 -3.71 2.53
N SER A 234 -23.59 -3.56 1.97
CA SER A 234 -23.86 -2.57 0.93
C SER A 234 -23.69 -1.15 1.45
N GLY A 235 -24.22 -0.83 2.63
CA GLY A 235 -24.10 0.52 3.18
C GLY A 235 -22.65 0.88 3.50
N LEU A 236 -21.85 -0.08 3.98
CA LEU A 236 -20.42 0.10 4.20
C LEU A 236 -19.67 0.39 2.88
N ALA A 237 -19.97 -0.38 1.83
CA ALA A 237 -19.39 -0.16 0.49
C ALA A 237 -19.81 1.20 -0.09
N ASP A 238 -21.08 1.59 0.07
CA ASP A 238 -21.58 2.88 -0.40
C ASP A 238 -20.91 4.05 0.36
N ALA A 239 -20.70 3.92 1.66
CA ALA A 239 -20.00 4.92 2.47
C ALA A 239 -18.54 5.11 2.02
N PHE A 240 -17.83 4.01 1.72
CA PHE A 240 -16.49 4.07 1.14
C PHE A 240 -16.49 4.78 -0.22
N LEU A 241 -17.39 4.39 -1.12
CA LEU A 241 -17.45 4.97 -2.47
C LEU A 241 -17.88 6.44 -2.47
N GLN A 242 -18.65 6.88 -1.47
CA GLN A 242 -18.96 8.28 -1.28
C GLN A 242 -17.70 9.11 -0.96
N ASP A 243 -16.82 8.58 -0.10
CA ASP A 243 -15.53 9.20 0.18
C ASP A 243 -14.62 9.19 -1.07
N VAL A 244 -14.58 8.08 -1.82
CA VAL A 244 -13.82 7.98 -3.08
C VAL A 244 -14.30 9.02 -4.09
N ALA A 245 -15.62 9.16 -4.28
CA ALA A 245 -16.20 10.15 -5.17
C ALA A 245 -15.87 11.59 -4.73
N ALA A 246 -15.90 11.87 -3.43
CA ALA A 246 -15.54 13.17 -2.87
C ALA A 246 -14.06 13.51 -3.06
N GLY A 247 -13.16 12.51 -2.99
CA GLY A 247 -11.72 12.67 -3.17
C GLY A 247 -11.23 12.57 -4.62
N GLY A 248 -12.13 12.57 -5.61
CA GLY A 248 -11.77 12.67 -7.03
C GLY A 248 -11.84 11.36 -7.83
N GLY A 249 -12.43 10.32 -7.25
CA GLY A 249 -12.99 9.17 -7.95
C GLY A 249 -12.07 7.97 -8.15
N LEU A 250 -10.81 8.06 -7.76
CA LEU A 250 -9.83 6.98 -7.90
C LEU A 250 -9.20 6.63 -6.54
N ILE A 251 -8.62 5.44 -6.49
CA ILE A 251 -7.75 5.01 -5.41
C ILE A 251 -6.39 4.61 -5.95
N GLN A 252 -5.36 4.70 -5.13
CA GLN A 252 -4.05 4.14 -5.40
C GLN A 252 -3.63 3.27 -4.22
N GLN A 253 -3.13 2.07 -4.54
CA GLN A 253 -2.52 1.19 -3.55
C GLN A 253 -1.03 1.51 -3.44
N VAL A 254 -0.55 1.68 -2.22
CA VAL A 254 0.84 2.03 -1.92
C VAL A 254 1.30 1.24 -0.70
N SER A 255 2.41 0.53 -0.83
CA SER A 255 3.10 -0.18 0.23
C SER A 255 4.54 0.27 0.24
N ILE A 256 4.98 0.81 1.37
CA ILE A 256 6.34 1.27 1.58
C ILE A 256 6.82 0.58 2.84
N ALA A 257 7.74 -0.36 2.69
CA ALA A 257 8.28 -1.14 3.79
C ALA A 257 9.78 -1.29 3.65
N GLN A 258 10.46 -1.27 4.79
CA GLN A 258 11.81 -1.82 4.93
C GLN A 258 11.69 -3.05 5.84
N PRO A 259 11.43 -4.24 5.28
CA PRO A 259 11.18 -5.42 6.09
C PRO A 259 12.43 -5.82 6.89
N GLU A 260 12.24 -6.26 8.13
CA GLU A 260 13.27 -6.91 8.92
C GLU A 260 13.26 -8.44 8.69
N LEU A 261 14.28 -9.16 9.14
CA LEU A 261 14.29 -10.63 9.03
C LEU A 261 13.08 -11.29 9.72
N SER A 262 12.57 -10.68 10.80
CA SER A 262 11.37 -11.14 11.49
C SER A 262 10.09 -10.97 10.69
N ASP A 263 10.10 -10.14 9.64
CA ASP A 263 8.97 -9.92 8.74
C ASP A 263 8.94 -10.91 7.57
N LEU A 264 9.85 -11.88 7.57
CA LEU A 264 10.02 -12.83 6.48
C LEU A 264 9.79 -14.28 6.92
N SER A 265 9.14 -15.05 6.06
CA SER A 265 9.15 -16.50 6.13
C SER A 265 9.49 -17.11 4.78
N PHE A 266 10.20 -18.24 4.80
CA PHE A 266 10.66 -18.92 3.59
C PHE A 266 10.13 -20.36 3.62
N SER A 267 9.58 -20.82 2.51
CA SER A 267 9.18 -22.21 2.34
C SER A 267 9.41 -22.70 0.91
N VAL A 268 9.36 -24.02 0.74
CA VAL A 268 9.31 -24.66 -0.58
C VAL A 268 8.11 -25.60 -0.57
N SER A 269 7.16 -25.38 -1.48
CA SER A 269 5.91 -26.12 -1.52
C SER A 269 5.37 -26.17 -2.94
N GLN A 270 4.78 -27.31 -3.33
CA GLN A 270 4.17 -27.50 -4.66
C GLN A 270 5.10 -27.16 -5.85
N GLY A 271 6.42 -27.35 -5.69
CA GLY A 271 7.40 -27.03 -6.74
C GLY A 271 7.82 -25.56 -6.82
N PHE A 272 7.40 -24.72 -5.86
CA PHE A 272 7.77 -23.31 -5.79
C PHE A 272 8.67 -23.02 -4.58
N GLU A 273 9.65 -22.14 -4.78
CA GLU A 273 10.30 -21.39 -3.69
C GLU A 273 9.41 -20.19 -3.34
N ILE A 274 9.11 -20.02 -2.06
CA ILE A 274 8.09 -19.08 -1.57
C ILE A 274 8.70 -18.20 -0.49
N ILE A 275 8.43 -16.91 -0.56
CA ILE A 275 8.72 -15.93 0.49
C ILE A 275 7.43 -15.21 0.84
N THR A 276 7.10 -15.19 2.11
CA THR A 276 6.02 -14.34 2.65
C THR A 276 6.65 -13.16 3.39
N PHE A 277 6.14 -11.97 3.14
CA PHE A 277 6.59 -10.73 3.76
C PHE A 277 5.42 -10.07 4.51
N SER A 278 5.69 -9.44 5.65
CA SER A 278 4.75 -8.51 6.26
C SER A 278 4.35 -7.43 5.25
N TYR A 279 3.09 -6.98 5.30
CA TYR A 279 2.52 -6.16 4.23
C TYR A 279 1.81 -4.91 4.75
N PRO A 280 2.55 -3.82 5.06
CA PRO A 280 1.94 -2.52 5.29
C PRO A 280 1.45 -1.98 3.95
N ILE A 281 0.15 -1.72 3.83
CA ILE A 281 -0.45 -1.23 2.58
C ILE A 281 -1.51 -0.19 2.86
N GLU A 282 -1.43 0.89 2.09
CA GLU A 282 -2.37 1.99 2.10
C GLU A 282 -3.25 1.92 0.87
N ILE A 283 -4.54 2.20 1.05
CA ILE A 283 -5.44 2.61 -0.03
C ILE A 283 -5.65 4.10 0.12
N ARG A 284 -5.05 4.86 -0.80
CA ARG A 284 -5.11 6.32 -0.85
C ARG A 284 -6.21 6.73 -1.82
N ILE A 285 -7.11 7.61 -1.40
CA ILE A 285 -8.07 8.24 -2.33
C ILE A 285 -7.33 9.36 -3.06
N VAL A 286 -7.35 9.31 -4.39
CA VAL A 286 -6.59 10.25 -5.24
C VAL A 286 -7.47 10.80 -6.35
N GLY A 287 -7.18 12.03 -6.75
CA GLY A 287 -7.92 12.67 -7.83
C GLY A 287 -7.51 12.16 -9.21
N SER A 288 -8.46 12.07 -10.14
CA SER A 288 -8.17 11.83 -11.57
C SER A 288 -7.24 12.87 -12.22
N THR A 289 -7.00 14.00 -11.55
CA THR A 289 -6.15 15.11 -12.02
C THR A 289 -4.85 15.30 -11.25
N SER A 290 -4.47 14.40 -10.34
CA SER A 290 -3.16 14.52 -9.65
C SER A 290 -2.02 14.03 -10.54
N VAL A 291 -1.77 14.75 -11.63
CA VAL A 291 -0.39 14.93 -12.10
C VAL A 291 0.31 15.66 -10.96
N PRO A 292 1.44 15.18 -10.42
CA PRO A 292 2.22 15.98 -9.48
C PRO A 292 2.49 17.31 -10.19
N GLU A 293 1.93 18.42 -9.69
CA GLU A 293 2.44 19.71 -10.11
C GLU A 293 3.91 19.71 -9.73
N GLY A 294 4.79 19.51 -10.72
CA GLY A 294 6.22 19.68 -10.53
C GLY A 294 6.41 21.01 -9.83
N SER A 295 7.01 20.97 -8.64
CA SER A 295 7.15 22.04 -7.66
C SER A 295 7.65 23.37 -8.26
N SER A 296 6.76 24.08 -8.94
CA SER A 296 7.03 25.31 -9.68
C SER A 296 5.97 26.37 -9.42
N VAL A 297 4.75 25.97 -9.04
CA VAL A 297 3.65 26.91 -8.73
C VAL A 297 3.86 27.61 -7.38
N LEU A 298 4.40 26.93 -6.36
CA LEU A 298 4.79 27.57 -5.09
C LEU A 298 5.99 28.52 -5.26
N GLY A 299 6.85 28.29 -6.24
CA GLY A 299 7.98 29.17 -6.58
C GLY A 299 7.54 30.50 -7.20
N LEU A 300 6.48 30.51 -8.03
CA LEU A 300 5.99 31.73 -8.65
C LEU A 300 5.22 32.64 -7.67
N PHE A 301 4.46 32.08 -6.73
CA PHE A 301 3.76 32.90 -5.73
C PHE A 301 4.72 33.56 -4.74
N MET A 302 5.83 32.90 -4.40
CA MET A 302 6.88 33.48 -3.55
C MET A 302 7.67 34.60 -4.28
N LEU A 303 7.93 34.45 -5.59
CA LEU A 303 8.55 35.51 -6.41
C LEU A 303 7.60 36.72 -6.65
N GLY A 304 6.30 36.48 -6.82
CA GLY A 304 5.30 37.55 -6.96
C GLY A 304 5.10 38.37 -5.68
N ALA A 305 5.13 37.72 -4.52
CA ALA A 305 5.04 38.38 -3.22
C ALA A 305 6.32 39.19 -2.89
N LEU A 306 7.51 38.66 -3.19
CA LEU A 306 8.77 39.38 -2.97
C LEU A 306 8.99 40.55 -3.95
N GLY A 307 8.48 40.46 -5.18
CA GLY A 307 8.56 41.55 -6.17
C GLY A 307 7.67 42.76 -5.86
N THR A 308 6.60 42.58 -5.08
CA THR A 308 5.66 43.67 -4.76
C THR A 308 6.07 44.42 -3.48
N VAL A 309 6.70 43.74 -2.51
CA VAL A 309 7.17 44.37 -1.27
C VAL A 309 8.46 45.20 -1.51
N ALA A 310 9.33 44.80 -2.45
CA ALA A 310 10.54 45.56 -2.77
C ALA A 310 10.26 46.92 -3.45
N ARG A 311 9.08 47.13 -4.05
CA ARG A 311 8.73 48.39 -4.74
C ARG A 311 8.07 49.44 -3.85
N ILE A 312 7.68 49.08 -2.62
CA ILE A 312 7.06 50.01 -1.66
C ILE A 312 8.13 50.70 -0.77
N THR A 313 9.30 50.09 -0.58
CA THR A 313 10.40 50.69 0.21
C THR A 313 11.31 51.62 -0.57
N SER A 314 11.35 51.56 -1.91
CA SER A 314 12.20 52.47 -2.73
C SER A 314 11.57 53.84 -3.04
N LYS A 315 10.31 54.09 -2.64
CA LYS A 315 9.65 55.40 -2.83
C LYS A 315 9.67 56.31 -1.58
N LYS A 316 10.27 55.87 -0.46
CA LYS A 316 10.42 56.68 0.77
C LYS A 316 11.83 57.18 1.05
N LEU A 317 12.79 56.98 0.13
CA LEU A 317 14.15 57.49 0.22
C LEU A 317 14.50 58.27 -1.06
N LYS A 318 13.76 59.37 -1.30
CA LYS A 318 14.15 60.51 -2.14
C LYS A 318 13.21 61.68 -1.84
N GLN A 319 13.46 62.32 -0.71
CA GLN A 319 13.28 63.76 -0.49
C GLN A 319 14.49 64.22 0.32
#